data_AF-A0A9E4AGF2-F1
#
_entry.id   AF-A0A9E4AGF2-F1
#
_cell.length_a   1.000
_cell.length_b   1.000
_cell.length_c   1.000
_cell.angle_alpha   90.00
_cell.angle_beta   90.00
_cell.angle_gamma   90.00
#
_symmetry.space_group_name_H-M   'P 1'
#
loop_
_entity.id
_entity.type
_entity.pdbx_description
1 polymer ?
#
loop_
_entity_poly.entity_id
_entity_poly.type
_entity_poly.pdbx_seq_one_letter_code
_entity_poly.pdbx_strand_id
1 'polypeptide(L)'
;MQQTIVWIVVLGVILLVGIGMIFALRAPRTAAKTYPADKGPNYIDVSEYPQKMQTLYELFTRKCSRCHTVARPINSTFTPEEWRKYVRKMMRKPGSGLTPKTSEQIIEFLIYDAQHREKSPP
;
A
#
# COMPACT_ATOMS: atom_id res chain seq x y z
N MET A 1 -37.24 42.66 6.77
CA MET A 1 -35.93 42.99 6.15
C MET A 1 -34.75 42.38 6.91
N GLN A 2 -34.66 42.52 8.24
CA GLN A 2 -33.55 41.94 9.02
C GLN A 2 -33.57 40.40 9.06
N GLN A 3 -34.73 39.78 9.28
CA GLN A 3 -34.85 38.31 9.28
C GLN A 3 -34.54 37.69 7.92
N THR A 4 -34.95 38.31 6.83
CA THR A 4 -34.65 37.85 5.47
C THR A 4 -33.15 37.88 5.17
N ILE A 5 -32.44 38.90 5.66
CA ILE A 5 -30.97 38.99 5.52
C ILE A 5 -30.28 37.87 6.31
N VAL A 6 -30.72 37.59 7.54
CA VAL A 6 -30.15 36.51 8.38
C VAL A 6 -30.30 35.14 7.68
N TRP A 7 -31.49 34.84 7.14
CA TRP A 7 -31.72 33.57 6.45
C TRP A 7 -30.91 33.44 5.14
N ILE A 8 -30.73 34.52 4.39
CA ILE A 8 -29.87 34.53 3.19
C ILE A 8 -28.42 34.20 3.57
N VAL A 9 -27.90 34.79 4.66
CA VAL A 9 -26.53 34.54 5.13
C VAL A 9 -26.39 33.09 5.60
N VAL A 10 -27.34 32.57 6.39
CA VAL A 10 -27.30 31.19 6.88
C VAL A 10 -27.33 30.17 5.74
N LEU A 11 -28.25 30.33 4.79
CA LEU A 11 -28.34 29.43 3.63
C LEU A 11 -27.11 29.54 2.73
N GLY A 12 -26.55 30.74 2.58
CA GLY A 12 -25.29 30.97 1.86
C GLY A 12 -24.11 30.23 2.51
N VAL A 13 -23.97 30.29 3.83
CA VAL A 13 -22.91 29.57 4.55
C VAL A 13 -23.09 28.05 4.45
N ILE A 14 -24.31 27.53 4.61
CA ILE A 14 -24.59 26.09 4.46
C ILE A 14 -24.24 25.62 3.05
N LEU A 15 -24.61 26.39 2.02
CA LEU A 15 -24.27 26.09 0.63
C LEU A 15 -22.74 26.06 0.44
N LEU A 16 -22.02 27.06 0.94
CA LEU A 16 -20.56 27.14 0.82
C LEU A 16 -19.85 25.98 1.52
N VAL A 17 -20.29 25.60 2.73
CA VAL A 17 -19.77 24.45 3.46
C VAL A 17 -20.08 23.14 2.72
N GLY A 18 -21.31 22.98 2.22
CA GLY A 18 -21.71 21.81 1.44
C GLY A 18 -20.88 21.65 0.16
N ILE A 19 -20.68 22.74 -0.58
CA ILE A 19 -19.81 22.77 -1.77
C ILE A 19 -18.37 22.40 -1.39
N GLY A 20 -17.81 23.00 -0.33
CA GLY A 20 -16.47 22.70 0.15
C GLY A 20 -16.28 21.23 0.55
N MET A 21 -17.27 20.63 1.23
CA MET A 21 -17.25 19.22 1.61
C MET A 21 -17.30 18.29 0.38
N ILE A 22 -18.12 18.63 -0.62
CA ILE A 22 -18.19 17.90 -1.89
C ILE A 22 -16.84 17.95 -2.62
N PHE A 23 -16.17 19.11 -2.67
CA PHE A 23 -14.83 19.23 -3.25
C PHE A 23 -13.79 18.40 -2.50
N ALA A 24 -13.82 18.39 -1.17
CA ALA A 24 -12.91 17.59 -0.35
C ALA A 24 -13.11 16.08 -0.56
N LEU A 25 -14.36 15.62 -0.68
CA LEU A 25 -14.69 14.22 -0.94
C LEU A 25 -14.33 13.78 -2.37
N ARG A 26 -14.31 14.71 -3.33
CA ARG A 26 -13.93 14.45 -4.73
C ARG A 26 -12.45 14.70 -5.05
N ALA A 27 -11.66 15.16 -4.08
CA ALA A 27 -10.23 15.39 -4.31
C ALA A 27 -9.58 14.08 -4.81
N PRO A 28 -9.01 14.06 -6.03
CA PRO A 28 -8.48 12.84 -6.61
C PRO A 28 -7.31 12.35 -5.76
N ARG A 29 -7.36 11.08 -5.37
CA ARG A 29 -6.16 10.40 -4.88
C ARG A 29 -5.16 10.41 -6.03
N THR A 30 -3.95 10.92 -5.80
CA THR A 30 -2.89 10.90 -6.79
C THR A 30 -2.76 9.49 -7.37
N ALA A 31 -2.77 9.38 -8.71
CA ALA A 31 -2.69 8.10 -9.39
C ALA A 31 -1.42 7.36 -8.95
N ALA A 32 -1.55 6.04 -8.70
CA ALA A 32 -0.43 5.23 -8.25
C ALA A 32 0.65 5.18 -9.35
N LYS A 33 1.88 5.56 -9.00
CA LYS A 33 3.02 5.41 -9.90
C LYS A 33 3.23 3.93 -10.24
N THR A 34 3.35 3.63 -11.53
CA THR A 34 3.71 2.31 -12.06
C THR A 34 5.22 2.16 -12.16
N TYR A 35 5.73 0.98 -11.86
CA TYR A 35 7.16 0.64 -11.90
C TYR A 35 7.38 -0.56 -12.83
N PRO A 36 8.58 -0.71 -13.44
CA PRO A 36 8.87 -1.88 -14.28
C PRO A 36 8.59 -3.22 -13.59
N ALA A 37 8.92 -3.32 -12.30
CA ALA A 37 8.67 -4.49 -11.46
C ALA A 37 7.17 -4.86 -11.32
N ASP A 38 6.25 -3.93 -11.59
CA ASP A 38 4.81 -4.19 -11.52
C ASP A 38 4.32 -5.10 -12.66
N LYS A 39 5.11 -5.23 -13.74
CA LYS A 39 4.78 -6.01 -14.94
C LYS A 39 5.18 -7.48 -14.86
N GLY A 40 6.02 -7.84 -13.88
CA GLY A 40 6.44 -9.23 -13.69
C GLY A 40 5.35 -10.09 -13.03
N PRO A 41 5.63 -11.38 -12.80
CA PRO A 41 4.73 -12.27 -12.09
C PRO A 41 4.31 -11.66 -10.74
N ASN A 42 3.05 -11.88 -10.37
CA ASN A 42 2.46 -11.41 -9.09
C ASN A 42 2.29 -12.56 -8.09
N TYR A 43 2.93 -13.70 -8.33
CA TYR A 43 2.99 -14.84 -7.44
C TYR A 43 4.35 -15.52 -7.59
N ILE A 44 4.72 -16.29 -6.58
CA ILE A 44 5.82 -17.25 -6.63
C ILE A 44 5.32 -18.58 -6.05
N ASP A 45 5.93 -19.68 -6.48
CA ASP A 45 5.73 -20.97 -5.83
C ASP A 45 6.65 -21.06 -4.60
N VAL A 46 6.05 -21.35 -3.43
CA VAL A 46 6.76 -21.49 -2.14
C VAL A 46 6.59 -22.88 -1.57
N SER A 47 6.07 -23.85 -2.33
CA SER A 47 5.79 -25.20 -1.85
C SER A 47 7.02 -25.90 -1.25
N GLU A 48 8.21 -25.58 -1.74
CA GLU A 48 9.49 -26.12 -1.25
C GLU A 48 10.10 -25.32 -0.08
N TYR A 49 9.52 -24.17 0.28
CA TYR A 49 10.04 -23.36 1.37
C TYR A 49 9.69 -23.98 2.73
N PRO A 50 10.46 -23.70 3.80
CA PRO A 50 10.07 -24.08 5.15
C PRO A 50 8.66 -23.59 5.51
N GLN A 51 7.90 -24.36 6.28
CA GLN A 51 6.51 -24.04 6.64
C GLN A 51 6.33 -22.61 7.17
N LYS A 52 7.32 -22.12 7.94
CA LYS A 52 7.32 -20.73 8.41
C LYS A 52 7.26 -19.74 7.24
N MET A 53 8.08 -19.91 6.21
CA MET A 53 8.16 -19.01 5.06
C MET A 53 6.90 -19.08 4.20
N GLN A 54 6.28 -20.24 4.07
CA GLN A 54 4.97 -20.38 3.42
C GLN A 54 3.90 -19.54 4.13
N THR A 55 3.81 -19.64 5.46
CA THR A 55 2.90 -18.81 6.27
C THR A 55 3.21 -17.31 6.13
N LEU A 56 4.49 -16.94 6.09
CA LEU A 56 4.88 -15.54 5.91
C LEU A 56 4.59 -15.03 4.50
N TYR A 57 4.66 -15.87 3.47
CA TYR A 57 4.23 -15.54 2.11
C TYR A 57 2.73 -15.23 2.04
N GLU A 58 1.89 -16.02 2.69
CA GLU A 58 0.45 -15.71 2.79
C GLU A 58 0.17 -14.39 3.51
N LEU A 59 0.92 -14.11 4.58
CA LEU A 59 0.81 -12.83 5.29
C LEU A 59 1.22 -11.67 4.38
N PHE A 60 2.35 -11.82 3.68
CA PHE A 60 2.87 -10.86 2.73
C PHE A 60 1.88 -10.59 1.59
N THR A 61 1.39 -11.62 0.91
CA THR A 61 0.44 -11.46 -0.21
C THR A 61 -0.85 -10.79 0.24
N ARG A 62 -1.38 -11.16 1.41
CA ARG A 62 -2.61 -10.57 1.98
C ARG A 62 -2.45 -9.12 2.38
N LYS A 63 -1.29 -8.73 2.93
CA LYS A 63 -1.05 -7.36 3.42
C LYS A 63 -0.56 -6.42 2.33
N CYS A 64 0.36 -6.86 1.47
CA CYS A 64 1.02 -6.04 0.47
C CYS A 64 0.20 -5.86 -0.82
N SER A 65 -0.77 -6.73 -1.11
CA SER A 65 -1.68 -6.58 -2.27
C SER A 65 -2.76 -5.50 -2.08
N ARG A 66 -2.94 -4.96 -0.87
CA ARG A 66 -4.02 -4.02 -0.54
C ARG A 66 -3.95 -2.67 -1.27
N CYS A 67 -2.76 -2.27 -1.71
CA CYS A 67 -2.54 -0.94 -2.26
C CYS A 67 -1.94 -0.96 -3.68
N HIS A 68 -1.23 -2.01 -4.04
CA HIS A 68 -0.65 -2.23 -5.37
C HIS A 68 -0.32 -3.72 -5.54
N THR A 69 0.08 -4.12 -6.76
CA THR A 69 0.49 -5.51 -7.04
C THR A 69 1.67 -5.94 -6.15
N VAL A 70 1.67 -7.20 -5.74
CA VAL A 70 2.80 -7.84 -5.03
C VAL A 70 3.95 -8.17 -5.98
N ALA A 71 3.74 -8.07 -7.30
CA ALA A 71 4.81 -8.15 -8.31
C ALA A 71 5.96 -7.18 -8.00
N ARG A 72 5.65 -5.98 -7.48
CA ARG A 72 6.67 -4.98 -7.17
C ARG A 72 7.75 -5.51 -6.24
N PRO A 73 7.42 -6.03 -5.04
CA PRO A 73 8.42 -6.60 -4.18
C PRO A 73 9.10 -7.86 -4.75
N ILE A 74 8.34 -8.82 -5.30
CA ILE A 74 8.95 -10.07 -5.79
C ILE A 74 9.78 -9.90 -7.08
N ASN A 75 9.67 -8.77 -7.79
CA ASN A 75 10.52 -8.47 -8.95
C ASN A 75 11.57 -7.38 -8.65
N SER A 76 11.79 -7.05 -7.38
CA SER A 76 12.82 -6.08 -6.97
C SER A 76 14.08 -6.78 -6.46
N THR A 77 15.24 -6.22 -6.76
CA THR A 77 16.55 -6.75 -6.33
C THR A 77 17.13 -5.94 -5.16
N PHE A 78 16.39 -5.88 -4.06
CA PHE A 78 16.82 -5.13 -2.88
C PHE A 78 17.72 -5.97 -1.97
N THR A 79 18.71 -5.30 -1.38
CA THR A 79 19.48 -5.82 -0.25
C THR A 79 18.60 -5.95 1.00
N PRO A 80 19.04 -6.71 2.02
CA PRO A 80 18.30 -6.81 3.29
C PRO A 80 18.01 -5.47 3.97
N GLU A 81 18.95 -4.52 3.90
CA GLU A 81 18.76 -3.19 4.48
C GLU A 81 17.72 -2.37 3.68
N GLU A 82 17.76 -2.47 2.35
CA GLU A 82 16.77 -1.83 1.48
C GLU A 82 15.38 -2.41 1.71
N TRP A 83 15.23 -3.73 1.92
CA TRP A 83 13.95 -4.33 2.29
C TRP A 83 13.38 -3.74 3.57
N ARG A 84 14.21 -3.60 4.61
CA ARG A 84 13.80 -2.98 5.88
C ARG A 84 13.32 -1.56 5.67
N LYS A 85 14.06 -0.75 4.90
CA LYS A 85 13.67 0.63 4.57
C LYS A 85 12.37 0.67 3.77
N TYR A 86 12.23 -0.21 2.78
CA TYR A 86 11.11 -0.27 1.86
C TYR A 86 9.80 -0.64 2.57
N VAL A 87 9.79 -1.74 3.34
CA VAL A 87 8.58 -2.17 4.06
C VAL A 87 8.17 -1.15 5.11
N ARG A 88 9.14 -0.55 5.84
CA ARG A 88 8.83 0.54 6.80
C ARG A 88 8.27 1.78 6.11
N LYS A 89 8.70 2.09 4.89
CA LYS A 89 8.09 3.16 4.08
C LYS A 89 6.63 2.84 3.74
N MET A 90 6.31 1.60 3.38
CA MET A 90 4.93 1.16 3.12
C MET A 90 4.08 1.16 4.39
N MET A 91 4.66 0.76 5.53
CA MET A 91 3.99 0.79 6.84
C MET A 91 3.51 2.20 7.19
N ARG A 92 4.31 3.23 6.91
CA ARG A 92 3.97 4.64 7.16
C ARG A 92 2.90 5.21 6.22
N LYS A 93 2.43 4.46 5.22
CA LYS A 93 1.37 4.94 4.31
C LYS A 93 0.01 4.90 5.02
N PRO A 94 -0.82 5.95 4.87
CA PRO A 94 -2.18 5.95 5.42
C PRO A 94 -2.96 4.73 4.96
N GLY A 95 -3.62 4.05 5.91
CA GLY A 95 -4.44 2.87 5.61
C GLY A 95 -3.67 1.57 5.29
N SER A 96 -2.33 1.55 5.40
CA SER A 96 -1.52 0.35 5.11
C SER A 96 -1.93 -0.88 5.95
N GLY A 97 -2.37 -0.65 7.19
CA GLY A 97 -2.71 -1.70 8.16
C GLY A 97 -1.56 -2.66 8.47
N LEU A 98 -0.32 -2.18 8.30
CA LEU A 98 0.90 -2.84 8.72
C LEU A 98 1.26 -2.39 10.13
N THR A 99 1.61 -3.32 11.01
CA THR A 99 2.18 -3.06 12.34
C THR A 99 3.69 -3.33 12.31
N PRO A 100 4.46 -2.91 13.34
CA PRO A 100 5.87 -3.28 13.44
C PRO A 100 6.10 -4.80 13.38
N LYS A 101 5.28 -5.57 14.10
CA LYS A 101 5.35 -7.04 14.12
C LYS A 101 5.12 -7.65 12.74
N THR A 102 4.02 -7.27 12.05
CA THR A 102 3.74 -7.82 10.72
C THR A 102 4.77 -7.36 9.70
N SER A 103 5.31 -6.15 9.85
CA SER A 103 6.34 -5.63 8.95
C SER A 103 7.64 -6.42 9.05
N GLU A 104 8.10 -6.75 10.26
CA GLU A 104 9.31 -7.57 10.43
C GLU A 104 9.11 -9.00 9.91
N GLN A 105 7.92 -9.58 10.06
CA GLN A 105 7.57 -10.87 9.44
C GLN A 105 7.61 -10.82 7.90
N ILE A 106 7.11 -9.74 7.29
CA ILE A 106 7.16 -9.54 5.84
C ILE A 106 8.60 -9.32 5.36
N ILE A 107 9.40 -8.55 6.12
CA ILE A 107 10.82 -8.33 5.83
C ILE A 107 11.58 -9.66 5.88
N GLU A 108 11.31 -10.51 6.88
CA GLU A 108 11.93 -11.83 7.00
C GLU A 108 11.69 -12.67 5.74
N PHE A 109 10.43 -12.75 5.29
CA PHE A 109 10.09 -13.46 4.06
C PHE A 109 10.78 -12.88 2.83
N LEU A 110 10.75 -11.56 2.63
CA LEU A 110 11.33 -10.92 1.44
C LEU A 110 12.85 -11.09 1.37
N ILE A 111 13.54 -11.10 2.52
CA ILE A 111 14.96 -11.41 2.58
C ILE A 111 15.22 -12.87 2.24
N TYR A 112 14.42 -13.79 2.80
CA TYR A 112 14.54 -15.22 2.54
C TYR A 112 14.33 -15.53 1.05
N ASP A 113 13.22 -15.05 0.46
CA ASP A 113 12.89 -15.20 -0.96
C ASP A 113 14.01 -14.66 -1.85
N ALA A 114 14.51 -13.45 -1.58
CA ALA A 114 15.57 -12.84 -2.38
C ALA A 114 16.90 -13.63 -2.37
N GLN A 115 17.12 -14.46 -1.35
CA GLN A 115 18.32 -15.29 -1.21
C GLN A 115 18.15 -16.70 -1.81
N HIS A 116 16.93 -17.23 -1.81
CA HIS A 116 16.67 -18.64 -2.14
C HIS A 116 15.96 -18.84 -3.48
N ARG A 117 15.26 -17.82 -3.98
CA ARG A 117 14.60 -17.92 -5.28
C ARG A 117 15.62 -17.87 -6.39
N GLU A 118 15.62 -18.91 -7.21
CA GLU A 118 16.28 -18.86 -8.51
C GLU A 118 15.71 -17.68 -9.30
N LYS A 119 16.60 -16.81 -9.78
CA LYS A 119 16.17 -15.69 -10.61
C LYS A 119 15.63 -16.27 -11.92
N SER A 120 14.30 -16.33 -12.06
CA SER A 120 13.71 -16.55 -13.38
C SER A 120 14.24 -15.47 -14.32
N PRO A 121 14.71 -15.83 -15.53
CA PRO A 121 15.18 -14.83 -16.49
C PRO A 121 14.05 -13.82 -16.80
N PRO A 122 14.41 -12.56 -17.09
CA PRO A 122 13.45 -11.48 -17.33
C PRO A 122 12.52 -11.74 -18.50
#